data_AF-A0A7C4SDI8-F1
#
_entry.id   AF-A0A7C4SDI8-F1
#
_cell.length_a   1.000
_cell.length_b   1.000
_cell.length_c   1.000
_cell.angle_alpha   90.00
_cell.angle_beta   90.00
_cell.angle_gamma   90.00
#
_symmetry.space_group_name_H-M   'P 1'
#
loop_
_entity.id
_entity.type
_entity.pdbx_description
1 polymer ?
#
loop_
_entity_poly.entity_id
_entity_poly.type
_entity_poly.pdbx_seq_one_letter_code
_entity_poly.pdbx_strand_id
1 'polypeptide(L)'
;MTLQAPISEKTLTELIRRILSELEALAVQHRVSTPKVYIVALFDDRSIPSDPEAIRLSDDVFIKEGCIVVRVTNTLPLLVERIATGYFALSLIESGEILDEHRVRQLVREAMMPVLAKLALST
;
A
#
# COMPACT_ATOMS: atom_id res chain seq x y z
N MET A 1 -24.68 -1.15 -19.20
CA MET A 1 -23.35 -1.51 -18.67
C MET A 1 -22.55 -0.22 -18.54
N THR A 2 -22.47 0.34 -17.34
CA THR A 2 -21.74 1.59 -17.09
C THR A 2 -20.26 1.25 -16.99
N LEU A 3 -19.51 1.46 -18.06
CA LEU A 3 -18.05 1.53 -18.01
C LEU A 3 -17.69 2.75 -17.16
N GLN A 4 -17.31 2.54 -15.91
CA GLN A 4 -16.66 3.59 -15.13
C GLN A 4 -15.44 4.05 -15.92
N ALA A 5 -15.37 5.36 -16.19
CA ALA A 5 -14.22 5.95 -16.85
C ALA A 5 -12.95 5.63 -16.04
N PRO A 6 -11.82 5.35 -16.71
CA PRO A 6 -10.56 5.11 -16.01
C PRO A 6 -10.22 6.31 -15.13
N ILE A 7 -9.84 6.05 -13.88
CA ILE A 7 -9.34 7.08 -12.96
C ILE A 7 -8.14 7.75 -13.65
N SER A 8 -8.14 9.08 -13.73
CA SER A 8 -7.00 9.79 -14.33
C SER A 8 -5.73 9.53 -13.52
N GLU A 9 -4.57 9.47 -14.18
CA GLU A 9 -3.28 9.27 -13.52
C GLU A 9 -3.05 10.29 -12.40
N LYS A 10 -3.41 11.56 -12.63
CA LYS A 10 -3.34 12.63 -11.62
C LYS A 10 -4.22 12.33 -10.39
N THR A 11 -5.44 11.84 -10.61
CA THR A 11 -6.37 11.49 -9.52
C THR A 11 -5.83 10.30 -8.72
N LEU A 12 -5.25 9.31 -9.39
CA LEU A 12 -4.67 8.14 -8.76
C LEU A 12 -3.43 8.46 -7.93
N THR A 13 -2.53 9.28 -8.46
CA THR A 13 -1.34 9.76 -7.73
C THR A 13 -1.73 10.52 -6.46
N GLU A 14 -2.72 11.41 -6.54
CA GLU A 14 -3.21 12.15 -5.38
C GLU A 14 -3.88 11.22 -4.35
N LEU A 15 -4.64 10.22 -4.82
CA LEU A 15 -5.24 9.21 -3.95
C LEU A 15 -4.17 8.39 -3.21
N ILE A 16 -3.15 7.90 -3.93
CA ILE A 16 -2.04 7.15 -3.35
C ILE A 16 -1.30 7.99 -2.31
N ARG A 17 -1.03 9.27 -2.61
CA ARG A 17 -0.38 10.20 -1.68
C ARG A 17 -1.17 10.33 -0.38
N ARG A 18 -2.50 10.47 -0.48
CA ARG A 18 -3.39 10.51 0.70
C ARG A 18 -3.36 9.21 1.49
N ILE A 19 -3.43 8.06 0.81
CA ILE A 19 -3.32 6.75 1.47
C ILE A 19 -2.03 6.66 2.29
N LEU A 20 -0.90 7.01 1.71
CA LEU A 20 0.41 6.99 2.39
C LEU A 20 0.45 7.92 3.61
N SER A 21 -0.06 9.15 3.47
CA SER A 21 -0.13 10.09 4.61
C SER A 21 -0.97 9.55 5.77
N GLU A 22 -2.08 8.86 5.47
CA GLU A 22 -2.90 8.27 6.53
C GLU A 22 -2.26 7.04 7.18
N LEU A 23 -1.55 6.24 6.39
CA LEU A 23 -0.77 5.11 6.91
C LEU A 23 0.39 5.58 7.79
N GLU A 24 1.06 6.67 7.45
CA GLU A 24 2.11 7.27 8.28
C GLU A 24 1.57 7.72 9.64
N ALA A 25 0.42 8.41 9.66
CA ALA A 25 -0.22 8.80 10.91
C ALA A 25 -0.59 7.58 11.78
N LEU A 26 -1.04 6.47 11.16
CA LEU A 26 -1.36 5.23 11.86
C LEU A 26 -0.10 4.50 12.34
N ALA A 27 0.96 4.45 11.55
CA ALA A 27 2.23 3.84 11.94
C ALA A 27 2.78 4.43 13.25
N VAL A 28 2.71 5.75 13.39
CA VAL A 28 3.07 6.45 14.64
C VAL A 28 2.20 5.97 15.82
N GLN A 29 0.88 5.80 15.61
CA GLN A 29 -0.03 5.32 16.66
C GLN A 29 0.25 3.87 17.07
N HIS A 30 0.59 3.01 16.11
CA HIS A 30 0.92 1.60 16.34
C HIS A 30 2.39 1.38 16.77
N ARG A 31 3.18 2.45 16.92
CA ARG A 31 4.59 2.42 17.32
C ARG A 31 5.47 1.57 16.41
N VAL A 32 5.20 1.60 15.11
CA VAL A 32 6.05 1.00 14.07
C VAL A 32 6.81 2.09 13.32
N SER A 33 7.96 1.77 12.72
CA SER A 33 8.71 2.75 11.93
C SER A 33 7.88 3.32 10.78
N THR A 34 8.13 4.59 10.44
CA THR A 34 7.56 5.26 9.27
C THR A 34 8.54 5.14 8.11
N PRO A 35 8.32 4.20 7.17
CA PRO A 35 9.29 3.95 6.13
C PRO A 35 9.33 5.05 5.09
N LYS A 36 10.50 5.27 4.51
CA LYS A 36 10.61 6.14 3.33
C LYS A 36 10.03 5.42 2.12
N VAL A 37 8.87 5.86 1.62
CA VAL A 37 8.27 5.37 0.37
C VAL A 37 8.45 6.41 -0.71
N TYR A 38 9.31 6.14 -1.69
CA TYR A 38 9.56 7.03 -2.82
C TYR A 38 8.57 6.82 -3.96
N ILE A 39 8.18 5.56 -4.19
CA ILE A 39 7.37 5.16 -5.33
C ILE A 39 6.32 4.13 -4.90
N VAL A 40 5.10 4.33 -5.38
CA VAL A 40 4.08 3.29 -5.45
C VAL A 40 3.80 3.02 -6.93
N ALA A 41 4.23 1.88 -7.43
CA ALA A 41 4.04 1.47 -8.82
C ALA A 41 2.86 0.51 -8.97
N LEU A 42 2.21 0.56 -10.12
CA LEU A 42 1.10 -0.32 -10.46
C LEU A 42 1.52 -1.32 -11.53
N PHE A 43 1.07 -2.56 -11.39
CA PHE A 43 1.28 -3.61 -12.40
C PHE A 43 -0.01 -4.36 -12.75
N ASP A 44 0.01 -5.03 -13.89
CA ASP A 44 -1.00 -5.97 -14.37
C ASP A 44 -0.36 -7.31 -14.76
N ASP A 45 -1.15 -8.24 -15.29
CA ASP A 45 -0.64 -9.58 -15.67
C ASP A 45 0.45 -9.55 -16.74
N ARG A 46 0.62 -8.44 -17.47
CA ARG A 46 1.64 -8.29 -18.52
C ARG A 46 2.93 -7.65 -18.00
N SER A 47 2.90 -7.11 -16.79
CA SER A 47 3.96 -6.28 -16.20
C SER A 47 4.32 -6.71 -14.78
N ILE A 48 4.11 -7.99 -14.45
CA ILE A 48 4.45 -8.56 -13.15
C ILE A 48 5.94 -8.29 -12.86
N PRO A 49 6.29 -7.77 -11.66
CA PRO A 49 7.67 -7.54 -11.29
C PRO A 49 8.52 -8.82 -11.37
N SER A 50 9.64 -8.74 -12.09
CA SER A 50 10.62 -9.83 -12.23
C SER A 50 11.96 -9.50 -11.56
N ASP A 51 12.02 -8.42 -10.78
CA ASP A 51 13.23 -8.00 -10.06
C ASP A 51 13.56 -9.05 -8.98
N PRO A 52 14.73 -9.72 -9.04
CA PRO A 52 15.10 -10.73 -8.06
C PRO A 52 15.31 -10.17 -6.64
N GLU A 53 15.50 -8.85 -6.50
CA GLU A 53 15.63 -8.18 -5.19
C GLU A 53 14.27 -7.80 -4.58
N ALA A 54 13.18 -7.89 -5.35
CA ALA A 54 11.85 -7.60 -4.84
C ALA A 54 11.36 -8.72 -3.92
N ILE A 55 10.92 -8.35 -2.72
CA ILE A 55 10.26 -9.27 -1.80
C ILE A 55 8.80 -9.38 -2.21
N ARG A 56 8.37 -10.60 -2.51
CA ARG A 56 6.97 -10.93 -2.77
C ARG A 56 6.23 -11.13 -1.45
N LEU A 57 5.30 -10.23 -1.12
CA LEU A 57 4.43 -10.36 0.05
C LEU A 57 3.18 -11.18 -0.27
N SER A 58 2.66 -11.04 -1.49
CA SER A 58 1.53 -11.79 -2.02
C SER A 58 1.57 -11.83 -3.55
N ASP A 59 0.54 -12.39 -4.18
CA ASP A 59 0.36 -12.34 -5.65
C ASP A 59 0.10 -10.92 -6.17
N ASP A 60 -0.23 -10.00 -5.27
CA ASP A 60 -0.69 -8.64 -5.57
C ASP A 60 0.25 -7.55 -5.08
N VAL A 61 1.22 -7.89 -4.22
CA VAL A 61 2.06 -6.91 -3.53
C VAL A 61 3.51 -7.38 -3.50
N PHE A 62 4.38 -6.53 -4.03
CA PHE A 62 5.83 -6.67 -3.97
C PHE A 62 6.42 -5.42 -3.33
N ILE A 63 7.53 -5.56 -2.63
CA ILE A 63 8.27 -4.44 -2.06
C ILE A 63 9.75 -4.52 -2.41
N LYS A 64 10.37 -3.35 -2.49
CA LYS A 64 11.82 -3.13 -2.55
C LYS A 64 12.14 -1.90 -1.72
N GLU A 65 13.40 -1.64 -1.42
CA GLU A 65 13.83 -0.45 -0.68
C GLU A 65 13.15 0.84 -1.23
N GLY A 66 12.29 1.41 -0.40
CA GLY A 66 11.48 2.59 -0.70
C GLY A 66 10.50 2.49 -1.87
N CYS A 67 10.13 1.28 -2.30
CA CYS A 67 9.20 1.04 -3.38
C CYS A 67 8.11 0.03 -2.98
N ILE A 68 6.85 0.37 -3.24
CA ILE A 68 5.72 -0.53 -3.11
C ILE A 68 5.14 -0.77 -4.51
N VAL A 69 5.04 -2.02 -4.94
CA VAL A 69 4.50 -2.37 -6.25
C VAL A 69 3.23 -3.19 -6.05
N VAL A 70 2.09 -2.64 -6.47
CA VAL A 70 0.78 -3.25 -6.24
C VAL A 70 0.04 -3.56 -7.54
N ARG A 71 -0.72 -4.65 -7.55
CA ARG A 71 -1.58 -4.97 -8.69
C ARG A 71 -2.63 -3.87 -8.84
N VAL A 72 -2.88 -3.44 -10.07
CA VAL A 72 -3.91 -2.45 -10.38
C VAL A 72 -5.30 -2.95 -9.96
N THR A 73 -6.14 -2.03 -9.48
CA THR A 73 -7.55 -2.29 -9.13
C THR A 73 -8.36 -1.00 -9.15
N ASN A 74 -9.64 -1.12 -9.51
CA ASN A 74 -10.61 -0.02 -9.41
C ASN A 74 -11.38 -0.03 -8.08
N THR A 75 -11.08 -0.97 -7.19
CA THR A 75 -11.74 -1.09 -5.88
C THR A 75 -10.89 -0.40 -4.82
N LEU A 76 -11.36 0.74 -4.31
CA LEU A 76 -10.62 1.55 -3.35
C LEU A 76 -10.19 0.76 -2.08
N PRO A 77 -11.07 -0.01 -1.41
CA PRO A 77 -10.66 -0.86 -0.29
C PRO A 77 -9.48 -1.78 -0.61
N LEU A 78 -9.53 -2.43 -1.78
CA LEU A 78 -8.46 -3.35 -2.18
C LEU A 78 -7.15 -2.62 -2.50
N LEU A 79 -7.22 -1.41 -3.07
CA LEU A 79 -6.04 -0.58 -3.28
C LEU A 79 -5.40 -0.17 -1.95
N VAL A 80 -6.21 0.27 -0.98
CA VAL A 80 -5.74 0.62 0.37
C VAL A 80 -5.08 -0.58 1.03
N GLU A 81 -5.71 -1.76 0.97
CA GLU A 81 -5.16 -2.98 1.57
C GLU A 81 -3.79 -3.35 0.98
N ARG A 82 -3.66 -3.30 -0.34
CA ARG A 82 -2.40 -3.62 -1.03
C ARG A 82 -1.28 -2.64 -0.67
N ILE A 83 -1.58 -1.34 -0.66
CA ILE A 83 -0.61 -0.31 -0.29
C ILE A 83 -0.23 -0.43 1.19
N ALA A 84 -1.22 -0.62 2.08
CA ALA A 84 -0.98 -0.81 3.50
C ALA A 84 -0.11 -2.03 3.79
N THR A 85 -0.32 -3.13 3.05
CA THR A 85 0.48 -4.35 3.16
C THR A 85 1.94 -4.06 2.85
N GLY A 86 2.22 -3.38 1.73
CA GLY A 86 3.59 -2.99 1.37
C GLY A 86 4.19 -1.99 2.35
N TYR A 87 3.41 -1.01 2.79
CA TYR A 87 3.85 0.03 3.72
C TYR A 87 4.28 -0.57 5.07
N PHE A 88 3.42 -1.37 5.71
CA PHE A 88 3.76 -1.95 7.00
C PHE A 88 4.85 -3.02 6.91
N ALA A 89 4.97 -3.74 5.79
CA ALA A 89 6.11 -4.62 5.59
C ALA A 89 7.44 -3.84 5.54
N LEU A 90 7.47 -2.71 4.83
CA LEU A 90 8.63 -1.81 4.83
C LEU A 90 8.89 -1.21 6.22
N SER A 91 7.85 -0.84 6.98
CA SER A 91 7.97 -0.39 8.37
C SER A 91 8.72 -1.40 9.22
N LEU A 92 8.31 -2.66 9.19
CA LEU A 92 8.91 -3.72 10.02
C LEU A 92 10.37 -3.97 9.61
N ILE A 93 10.67 -3.99 8.31
CA ILE A 93 12.03 -4.13 7.80
C ILE A 93 12.91 -2.98 8.27
N GLU A 94 12.42 -1.73 8.20
CA GLU A 94 13.18 -0.55 8.64
C GLU A 94 13.37 -0.50 10.16
N SER A 95 12.46 -1.11 10.93
CA SER A 95 12.64 -1.34 12.37
C SER A 95 13.64 -2.47 12.69
N GLY A 96 14.17 -3.17 11.68
CA GLY A 96 15.07 -4.32 11.86
C GLY A 96 14.34 -5.60 12.29
N GLU A 97 13.01 -5.63 12.19
CA GLU A 97 12.21 -6.82 12.47
C GLU A 97 12.28 -7.82 11.31
N ILE A 98 12.22 -9.10 11.64
CA ILE A 98 12.00 -10.15 10.64
C ILE A 98 10.57 -9.99 10.13
N LEU A 99 10.41 -9.95 8.81
CA LEU A 99 9.12 -9.81 8.18
C LEU A 99 8.19 -11.00 8.54
N ASP A 100 7.18 -10.72 9.34
CA ASP A 100 6.12 -11.67 9.72
C ASP A 100 4.79 -11.29 9.06
N GLU A 101 4.29 -12.20 8.22
CA GLU A 101 3.04 -12.04 7.48
C GLU A 101 1.82 -11.90 8.41
N HIS A 102 1.79 -12.57 9.57
CA HIS A 102 0.71 -12.40 10.54
C HIS A 102 0.69 -11.00 11.13
N ARG A 103 1.86 -10.48 11.49
CA ARG A 103 2.01 -9.12 12.01
C ARG A 103 1.60 -8.06 11.00
N VAL A 104 2.05 -8.18 9.75
CA VAL A 104 1.63 -7.27 8.66
C VAL A 104 0.11 -7.30 8.49
N ARG A 105 -0.50 -8.49 8.40
CA ARG A 105 -1.95 -8.62 8.28
C ARG A 105 -2.71 -7.97 9.43
N GLN A 106 -2.20 -8.10 10.66
CA GLN A 106 -2.81 -7.47 11.82
C GLN A 106 -2.82 -5.94 11.68
N LEU A 107 -1.65 -5.34 11.39
CA LEU A 107 -1.52 -3.89 11.21
C LEU A 107 -2.41 -3.38 10.07
N VAL A 108 -2.44 -4.09 8.94
CA VAL A 108 -3.31 -3.76 7.81
C VAL A 108 -4.78 -3.77 8.23
N ARG A 109 -5.26 -4.82 8.92
CA ARG A 109 -6.65 -4.89 9.39
C ARG A 109 -7.01 -3.76 10.33
N GLU A 110 -6.11 -3.40 11.24
CA GLU A 110 -6.29 -2.28 12.17
C GLU A 110 -6.33 -0.93 11.43
N ALA A 111 -5.57 -0.78 10.34
CA ALA A 111 -5.48 0.45 9.55
C ALA A 111 -6.58 0.63 8.49
N MET A 112 -7.16 -0.46 7.98
CA MET A 112 -8.07 -0.44 6.82
C MET A 112 -9.25 0.53 6.99
N MET A 113 -10.01 0.37 8.08
CA MET A 113 -11.21 1.17 8.32
C MET A 113 -10.90 2.64 8.60
N PRO A 114 -9.91 2.98 9.46
CA PRO A 114 -9.50 4.37 9.66
C PRO A 114 -9.09 5.08 8.36
N VAL A 115 -8.29 4.43 7.50
CA VAL A 115 -7.86 5.03 6.23
C VAL A 115 -9.06 5.27 5.32
N LEU A 116 -9.92 4.26 5.13
CA LEU A 116 -11.10 4.39 4.26
C LEU A 116 -12.06 5.49 4.74
N ALA A 117 -12.27 5.60 6.05
CA ALA A 117 -13.12 6.65 6.62
C ALA A 117 -12.56 8.05 6.33
N LYS A 118 -11.26 8.27 6.48
CA LYS A 118 -10.64 9.57 6.22
C LYS A 118 -10.61 9.93 4.74
N LEU A 119 -10.41 8.95 3.87
CA LEU A 119 -10.48 9.17 2.42
C LEU A 119 -11.88 9.61 1.98
N ALA A 120 -12.93 9.00 2.54
CA ALA A 120 -14.32 9.36 2.25
C ALA A 120 -14.72 10.76 2.75
N LEU A 121 -14.09 11.25 3.83
CA LEU A 121 -14.31 12.61 4.34
C LEU A 121 -13.53 13.68 3.56
N SER A 122 -12.60 13.26 2.70
CA SER A 122 -11.71 14.15 1.93
C SER A 122 -12.12 14.28 0.45
N THR A 123 -13.25 13.68 0.07
CA THR A 123 -13.89 13.76 -1.26
C THR A 123 -15.11 14.68 -1.21
#